data_AF-A0A9X9MP01-F1
#
_entry.id   AF-A0A9X9MP01-F1
#
_cell.length_a   1.000
_cell.length_b   1.000
_cell.length_c   1.000
_cell.angle_alpha   90.00
_cell.angle_beta   90.00
_cell.angle_gamma   90.00
#
_symmetry.space_group_name_H-M   'P 1'
#
loop_
_entity.id
_entity.type
_entity.pdbx_description
1 polymer ?
#
loop_
_entity_poly.entity_id
_entity_poly.type
_entity_poly.pdbx_seq_one_letter_code
_entity_poly.pdbx_strand_id
1 'polypeptide(L)' 'MKDCIQRHHLNLGCGKQQTQDSLCNIVKEAWDPMSSEDLVRLIQSMPARYQAVIDADWGPTRYQGLKIFQPKVQIQG' A
#
# COMPACT_ATOMS: atom_id res chain seq x y z
N MET A 1 -4.73 -1.66 -0.37
CA MET A 1 -4.50 -1.80 -1.82
C MET A 1 -5.78 -1.77 -2.67
N LYS A 2 -6.99 -1.66 -2.08
CA LYS A 2 -8.21 -1.37 -2.87
C LYS A 2 -8.34 0.12 -3.19
N ASP A 3 -7.93 0.99 -2.27
CA ASP A 3 -8.21 2.43 -2.37
C ASP A 3 -7.26 3.18 -3.32
N CYS A 4 -6.02 2.70 -3.49
CA CYS A 4 -5.03 3.29 -4.41
C CYS A 4 -5.36 3.01 -5.88
N ILE A 5 -6.03 1.90 -6.19
CA ILE A 5 -6.49 1.58 -7.55
C ILE A 5 -7.73 2.42 -7.89
N GLN A 6 -8.61 2.65 -6.92
CA GLN A 6 -9.89 3.33 -7.14
C GLN A 6 -9.75 4.84 -7.39
N ARG A 7 -8.75 5.50 -6.80
CA ARG A 7 -8.56 6.96 -6.96
C ARG A 7 -7.97 7.37 -8.31
N HIS A 8 -7.16 6.51 -8.94
CA HIS A 8 -6.48 6.83 -10.21
C HIS A 8 -7.18 6.27 -11.46
N HIS A 9 -8.14 5.35 -11.32
CA HIS A 9 -8.83 4.72 -12.46
C HIS A 9 -10.37 4.80 -12.38
N LEU A 10 -10.89 5.99 -12.06
CA LEU A 10 -12.33 6.28 -12.05
C LEU A 10 -13.04 6.12 -13.42
N ASN A 11 -12.30 5.83 -14.51
CA ASN A 11 -12.84 5.74 -15.88
C ASN A 11 -12.59 4.41 -16.60
N LEU A 12 -12.37 3.30 -15.89
CA LEU A 12 -12.47 1.98 -16.51
C LEU A 12 -13.76 1.34 -16.03
N GLY A 13 -14.82 1.59 -16.81
CA GLY A 13 -16.14 1.01 -16.60
C GLY A 13 -16.07 -0.45 -16.19
N CYS A 14 -16.96 -0.81 -15.27
CA CYS A 14 -17.22 -2.16 -14.79
C CYS A 14 -17.21 -3.16 -15.97
N GLY A 15 -16.08 -3.84 -16.20
CA GLY A 15 -15.98 -4.84 -17.28
C GLY A 15 -14.65 -4.92 -18.05
N LYS A 16 -13.73 -3.96 -17.96
CA LYS A 16 -12.42 -4.11 -18.63
C LYS A 16 -11.43 -4.84 -17.75
N GLN A 17 -11.22 -6.12 -18.06
CA GLN A 17 -10.15 -6.96 -17.53
C GLN A 17 -8.84 -6.16 -17.60
N GLN A 18 -8.23 -5.86 -16.45
CA GLN A 18 -6.93 -5.19 -16.42
C GLN A 18 -5.94 -6.10 -17.14
N THR A 19 -5.41 -5.63 -18.27
CA THR A 19 -4.34 -6.33 -18.97
C THR A 19 -3.12 -6.36 -18.05
N GLN A 20 -2.28 -7.39 -18.15
CA GLN A 20 -1.05 -7.50 -17.37
C GLN A 20 -0.20 -6.23 -17.45
N ASP A 21 -0.15 -5.59 -18.62
CA ASP A 21 0.55 -4.32 -18.83
C ASP A 21 -0.02 -3.16 -18.00
N SER A 22 -1.36 -3.10 -17.87
CA SER A 22 -2.01 -2.08 -17.04
C SER A 22 -1.71 -2.29 -15.55
N LEU A 23 -1.65 -3.54 -15.09
CA LEU A 23 -1.26 -3.87 -13.72
C LEU A 23 0.20 -3.50 -13.45
N CYS A 24 1.10 -3.81 -14.38
CA CYS A 24 2.52 -3.43 -14.28
C CYS A 24 2.69 -1.91 -14.17
N ASN A 25 1.96 -1.15 -14.98
CA ASN A 25 2.00 0.31 -14.93
C ASN A 25 1.48 0.85 -13.59
N ILE A 26 0.36 0.32 -13.07
CA ILE A 26 -0.19 0.72 -11.77
C ILE A 26 0.80 0.43 -10.63
N VAL A 27 1.41 -0.76 -10.64
CA VAL A 27 2.40 -1.14 -9.61
C VAL A 27 3.61 -0.22 -9.67
N LYS A 28 4.10 0.07 -10.89
CA LYS A 28 5.23 0.96 -11.10
C LYS A 28 4.92 2.38 -10.62
N GLU A 29 3.80 2.97 -11.03
CA GLU A 29 3.38 4.30 -10.61
C GLU A 29 3.18 4.43 -9.09
N ALA A 30 2.72 3.36 -8.44
CA ALA A 30 2.59 3.33 -6.98
C ALA A 30 3.93 3.15 -6.25
N TRP A 31 4.92 2.54 -6.92
CA TRP A 31 6.22 2.22 -6.33
C TRP A 31 7.28 3.29 -6.55
N ASP A 32 7.31 3.93 -7.73
CA ASP A 32 8.30 4.96 -8.10
C ASP A 32 8.40 6.13 -7.10
N PRO A 33 7.30 6.59 -6.47
CA PRO A 33 7.37 7.65 -5.46
C PRO A 33 7.89 7.19 -4.08
N MET A 34 8.13 5.89 -3.87
CA MET A 34 8.54 5.38 -2.57
C MET A 34 9.99 5.75 -2.28
N SER A 35 10.20 6.52 -1.22
CA SER A 35 11.54 6.93 -0.82
C SER A 35 12.32 5.77 -0.17
N SER A 36 13.64 5.86 -0.23
CA SER A 36 14.52 4.90 0.46
C SER A 36 14.29 4.92 1.98
N GLU A 37 13.96 6.09 2.51
CA GLU A 37 13.65 6.35 3.91
C GLU A 37 12.35 5.65 4.33
N ASP A 38 11.33 5.64 3.49
CA ASP A 38 10.08 4.92 3.74
C ASP A 38 10.31 3.41 3.73
N LEU A 39 11.16 2.91 2.84
CA LEU A 39 11.59 1.50 2.82
C LEU A 39 12.36 1.12 4.10
N VAL A 40 13.30 1.96 4.53
CA VAL A 40 14.05 1.74 5.78
C VAL A 40 13.10 1.72 6.98
N ARG A 41 12.16 2.66 7.07
CA ARG A 41 11.14 2.68 8.14
C ARG A 41 10.26 1.43 8.12
N LEU A 42 9.90 0.93 6.94
CA LEU A 42 9.15 -0.30 6.80
C LEU A 42 9.92 -1.48 7.38
N ILE A 43 11.19 -1.64 7.00
CA ILE A 43 12.07 -2.72 7.49
C ILE A 43 12.24 -2.61 9.02
N GLN A 44 12.54 -1.41 9.52
CA GLN A 44 12.69 -1.16 10.96
C GLN A 44 11.41 -1.47 11.74
N SER A 45 10.23 -1.39 11.10
CA SER A 45 8.96 -1.74 11.74
C SER A 45 8.67 -3.25 11.79
N MET A 46 9.43 -4.09 11.08
CA MET A 46 9.17 -5.53 11.00
C MET A 46 9.20 -6.26 12.35
N PRO A 47 10.18 -6.04 13.25
CA PRO A 47 10.20 -6.71 14.56
C PRO A 47 8.90 -6.51 15.37
N ALA A 48 8.39 -5.28 15.39
CA ALA A 48 7.14 -4.97 16.10
C ALA A 48 5.91 -5.65 15.45
N ARG A 49 5.93 -5.84 14.13
CA ARG A 49 4.86 -6.56 13.42
C ARG A 49 4.89 -8.05 13.71
N TYR A 50 6.09 -8.65 13.75
CA TYR A 50 6.24 -10.06 14.12
C TYR A 50 5.81 -10.29 15.56
N GLN A 51 6.21 -9.41 16.49
CA GLN A 51 5.77 -9.49 17.87
C GLN A 51 4.24 -9.42 17.95
N ALA A 52 3.61 -8.49 17.23
CA ALA A 52 2.15 -8.40 17.22
C ALA A 52 1.44 -9.65 16.67
N VAL A 53 2.08 -10.41 15.76
CA VAL A 53 1.54 -11.69 15.27
C VAL A 53 1.69 -12.78 16.32
N ILE A 54 2.82 -12.82 17.02
CA ILE A 54 3.04 -13.75 18.14
C ILE A 54 2.02 -13.47 19.25
N ASP A 55 1.86 -12.21 19.64
CA ASP A 55 0.93 -11.78 20.69
C ASP A 55 -0.54 -12.06 20.33
N ALA A 56 -0.85 -12.19 19.04
CA ALA A 56 -2.17 -12.51 18.53
C ALA A 56 -2.39 -14.02 18.31
N ASP A 57 -1.48 -14.89 18.78
CA ASP A 57 -1.49 -16.33 18.53
C ASP A 57 -1.62 -16.65 17.02
N TRP A 58 -0.81 -15.97 16.21
CA TRP A 58 -0.84 -16.05 14.74
C TRP A 58 -2.12 -15.48 14.10
N GLY A 59 -2.97 -14.84 14.89
CA GLY A 59 -4.22 -14.20 14.46
C GLY A 59 -4.03 -12.83 13.79
N PRO A 60 -5.15 -12.20 13.39
CA PRO A 60 -5.13 -10.90 12.74
C PRO A 60 -4.54 -9.79 13.60
N THR A 61 -3.74 -8.90 12.98
CA THR A 61 -3.12 -7.76 13.66
C THR A 61 -3.48 -6.44 13.00
N ARG A 62 -3.33 -5.33 13.74
CA ARG A 62 -3.51 -3.96 13.20
C ARG A 62 -2.56 -3.62 12.03
N TYR A 63 -1.53 -4.44 11.80
CA TYR A 63 -0.59 -4.29 10.70
C TYR A 63 -1.01 -5.07 9.45
N GLN A 64 -2.06 -5.89 9.54
CA GLN A 64 -2.65 -6.55 8.38
C GLN A 64 -3.45 -5.53 7.56
N GLY A 65 -3.14 -5.48 6.26
CA GLY A 65 -3.57 -4.42 5.37
C GLY A 65 -2.60 -3.25 5.43
N LEU A 66 -1.73 -3.13 4.41
CA LEU A 66 -0.80 -2.02 4.25
C LEU A 66 -1.53 -0.65 4.29
N LYS A 67 -1.77 -0.10 5.47
CA LYS A 67 -2.06 1.33 5.71
C LYS A 67 -0.75 2.11 5.95
N ILE A 68 0.36 1.63 5.41
CA ILE A 68 1.71 2.16 5.64
C ILE A 68 1.98 3.38 4.76
N PHE A 69 1.21 3.53 3.68
CA PHE A 69 1.31 4.66 2.75
C PHE A 69 0.13 5.60 2.98
N GLN A 70 0.20 6.38 4.05
CA GLN A 70 -0.54 7.63 4.11
C GLN A 70 0.41 8.72 3.60
N PRO A 71 0.34 9.14 2.32
CA PRO A 71 1.02 10.35 1.91
C PRO A 71 0.49 11.48 2.80
N LYS A 72 1.39 12.22 3.45
CA LYS A 72 1.04 13.48 4.10
C LYS A 72 0.51 14.41 3.02
N VAL A 73 -0.81 14.45 2.84
CA VAL A 73 -1.44 15.53 2.09
C VAL A 73 -1.34 16.75 3.00
N GLN A 74 -0.30 17.56 2.79
CA GLN A 74 -0.31 18.94 3.26
C GLN A 74 -1.33 19.67 2.40
N ILE A 75 -2.55 19.84 2.91
CA ILE A 75 -3.48 20.83 2.35
C ILE A 75 -3.01 22.18 2.90
N GLN A 76 -2.36 22.96 2.04
CA GLN A 76 -2.16 24.38 2.23
C GLN A 76 -3.09 25.09 1.24
N GLY A 77 -4.00 25.91 1.76
CA GLY A 77 -5.02 26.63 1.01
C GLY A 77 -6.22 26.93 1.88
#